data_AF-A0A5B7V801-F1
#
_entry.id   AF-A0A5B7V801-F1
#
_cell.length_a   1.000
_cell.length_b   1.000
_cell.length_c   1.000
_cell.angle_alpha   90.00
_cell.angle_beta   90.00
_cell.angle_gamma   90.00
#
_symmetry.space_group_name_H-M   'P 1'
#
loop_
_entity.id
_entity.type
_entity.pdbx_description
1 polymer ?
#
loop_
_entity_poly.entity_id
_entity_poly.type
_entity_poly.pdbx_seq_one_letter_code
_entity_poly.pdbx_strand_id
1 'polypeptide(L)'
;MTAQEITALTTAALADPAVDLAIPLGLTLALREGLPSTVLASLIRGDYHPAAGDAPGALTYRDGDEIRVASLSPESELLLSAYLERRAHKPE
;
A
#
# COMPACT_ATOMS: atom_id res chain seq x y z
N MET A 1 -1.92 -8.46 -14.32
CA MET A 1 -1.74 -9.45 -13.23
C MET A 1 -3.11 -9.98 -12.85
N THR A 2 -3.19 -11.28 -12.66
CA THR A 2 -4.33 -11.98 -12.08
C THR A 2 -4.35 -11.81 -10.57
N ALA A 3 -5.50 -12.07 -9.93
CA ALA A 3 -5.61 -12.03 -8.48
C ALA A 3 -4.61 -13.01 -7.80
N GLN A 4 -4.43 -14.21 -8.35
CA GLN A 4 -3.48 -15.20 -7.84
C GLN A 4 -2.02 -14.71 -7.86
N GLU A 5 -1.60 -14.03 -8.93
CA GLU A 5 -0.25 -13.47 -9.01
C GLU A 5 -0.03 -12.37 -7.96
N ILE A 6 -1.07 -11.58 -7.66
CA ILE A 6 -0.99 -10.53 -6.64
C ILE A 6 -0.92 -11.12 -5.23
N THR A 7 -1.74 -12.13 -4.93
CA THR A 7 -1.67 -12.85 -3.66
C THR A 7 -0.30 -13.50 -3.47
N ALA A 8 0.25 -14.12 -4.52
CA ALA A 8 1.59 -14.72 -4.48
C ALA A 8 2.69 -13.68 -4.25
N LEU A 9 2.66 -12.56 -4.99
CA LEU A 9 3.59 -11.43 -4.81
C LEU A 9 3.54 -10.88 -3.38
N THR A 10 2.32 -10.63 -2.87
CA THR A 10 2.08 -10.10 -1.53
C THR A 10 2.65 -11.03 -0.47
N THR A 11 2.35 -12.33 -0.58
CA THR A 11 2.82 -13.34 0.37
C THR A 11 4.35 -13.44 0.36
N ALA A 12 4.97 -13.48 -0.84
CA ALA A 12 6.42 -13.56 -0.97
C ALA A 12 7.12 -12.30 -0.42
N ALA A 13 6.59 -11.12 -0.70
CA ALA A 13 7.15 -9.85 -0.21
C ALA A 13 7.06 -9.72 1.32
N LEU A 14 5.96 -10.16 1.92
CA LEU A 14 5.79 -10.11 3.37
C LEU A 14 6.66 -11.15 4.10
N ALA A 15 6.88 -12.32 3.49
CA ALA A 15 7.71 -13.37 4.06
C ALA A 15 9.20 -13.03 4.11
N ASP A 16 9.69 -12.18 3.21
CA ASP A 16 11.09 -11.77 3.16
C ASP A 16 11.28 -10.35 3.78
N PRO A 17 11.98 -10.22 4.92
CA PRO A 17 12.25 -8.93 5.53
C PRO A 17 13.25 -8.07 4.74
N ALA A 18 14.05 -8.67 3.85
CA ALA A 18 15.01 -7.96 3.01
C ALA A 18 14.37 -7.31 1.78
N VAL A 19 13.16 -7.72 1.40
CA VAL A 19 12.42 -7.10 0.30
C VAL A 19 12.00 -5.68 0.70
N ASP A 20 12.32 -4.72 -0.17
CA ASP A 20 11.77 -3.39 -0.09
C ASP A 20 10.29 -3.43 -0.49
N LEU A 21 9.41 -3.28 0.50
CA LEU A 21 7.97 -3.31 0.31
C LEU A 21 7.44 -2.18 -0.57
N ALA A 22 8.22 -1.11 -0.81
CA ALA A 22 7.81 -0.03 -1.71
C ALA A 22 7.50 -0.52 -3.13
N ILE A 23 8.25 -1.51 -3.63
CA ILE A 23 8.05 -2.06 -4.98
C ILE A 23 6.76 -2.89 -5.10
N PRO A 24 6.54 -3.96 -4.31
CA PRO A 24 5.32 -4.74 -4.39
C PRO A 24 4.08 -3.90 -4.01
N LEU A 25 4.21 -2.96 -3.08
CA LEU A 25 3.12 -2.02 -2.77
C LEU A 25 2.81 -1.10 -3.95
N GLY A 26 3.81 -0.50 -4.58
CA GLY A 26 3.60 0.37 -5.75
C GLY A 26 2.95 -0.38 -6.93
N LEU A 27 3.35 -1.64 -7.16
CA LEU A 27 2.74 -2.49 -8.18
C LEU A 27 1.28 -2.82 -7.87
N THR A 28 0.96 -3.18 -6.63
CA THR A 28 -0.42 -3.52 -6.24
C THR A 28 -1.33 -2.31 -6.34
N LEU A 29 -0.90 -1.16 -5.81
CA LEU A 29 -1.62 0.11 -5.92
C LEU A 29 -1.89 0.52 -7.38
N ALA A 30 -0.90 0.41 -8.26
CA ALA A 30 -1.06 0.76 -9.67
C ALA A 30 -1.95 -0.22 -10.43
N LEU A 31 -1.81 -1.52 -10.18
CA LEU A 31 -2.48 -2.56 -10.97
C LEU A 31 -3.87 -2.94 -10.46
N ARG A 32 -4.18 -2.72 -9.18
CA ARG A 32 -5.52 -2.98 -8.62
C ARG A 32 -6.31 -1.74 -8.34
N GLU A 33 -5.71 -0.78 -7.65
CA GLU A 33 -6.41 0.44 -7.26
C GLU A 33 -6.30 1.56 -8.33
N GLY A 34 -5.47 1.36 -9.36
CA GLY A 34 -5.25 2.35 -10.42
C GLY A 34 -4.50 3.60 -9.93
N LEU A 35 -3.83 3.49 -8.78
CA LEU A 35 -3.15 4.61 -8.13
C LEU A 35 -1.75 4.80 -8.71
N PRO A 36 -1.31 6.06 -8.90
CA PRO A 36 0.04 6.29 -9.38
C PRO A 36 1.05 5.91 -8.29
N SER A 37 2.16 5.27 -8.70
CA SER A 37 3.22 4.85 -7.77
C SER A 37 3.87 6.02 -7.02
N THR A 38 3.75 7.24 -7.56
CA THR A 38 4.18 8.48 -6.91
C THR A 38 3.48 8.75 -5.58
N VAL A 39 2.30 8.16 -5.34
CA VAL A 39 1.60 8.22 -4.04
C VAL A 39 2.51 7.81 -2.89
N LEU A 40 3.36 6.80 -3.09
CA LEU A 40 4.27 6.33 -2.03
C LEU A 40 5.33 7.36 -1.64
N ALA A 41 5.73 8.25 -2.56
CA ALA A 41 6.77 9.24 -2.31
C ALA A 41 6.29 10.35 -1.37
N SER A 42 5.00 10.71 -1.44
CA SER A 42 4.39 11.73 -0.58
C SER A 42 3.63 11.16 0.62
N LEU A 43 3.50 9.84 0.69
CA LEU A 43 2.72 9.16 1.72
C LEU A 43 3.26 9.44 3.13
N ILE A 44 2.38 9.96 3.98
CA ILE A 44 2.58 10.04 5.44
C ILE A 44 1.65 9.07 6.17
N ARG A 45 1.99 8.72 7.41
CA ARG A 45 1.19 7.76 8.20
C ARG A 45 -0.27 8.21 8.39
N GLY A 46 -0.53 9.51 8.46
CA GLY A 46 -1.88 10.06 8.61
C GLY A 46 -2.78 9.92 7.38
N ASP A 47 -2.21 9.58 6.23
CA ASP A 47 -2.95 9.36 4.98
C ASP A 47 -3.60 7.98 4.91
N TYR A 48 -3.10 7.03 5.71
CA TYR A 48 -3.63 5.67 5.77
C TYR A 48 -4.73 5.56 6.84
N HIS A 49 -5.88 5.06 6.42
CA HIS A 49 -7.02 4.74 7.26
C HIS A 49 -7.23 3.22 7.26
N PRO A 50 -6.87 2.51 8.35
CA PRO A 50 -7.02 1.06 8.40
C PRO A 50 -8.49 0.62 8.34
N ALA A 51 -8.72 -0.57 7.80
CA ALA A 51 -10.03 -1.20 7.77
C ALA A 51 -10.64 -1.28 9.18
N ALA A 52 -11.94 -1.05 9.26
CA ALA A 52 -12.68 -1.06 10.52
C ALA A 52 -14.04 -1.73 10.33
N GLY A 53 -14.25 -2.87 10.99
CA GLY A 53 -15.47 -3.67 10.81
C GLY A 53 -15.57 -4.18 9.37
N ASP A 54 -16.68 -3.86 8.71
CA ASP A 54 -16.94 -4.20 7.30
C ASP A 54 -16.40 -3.15 6.30
N ALA A 55 -15.84 -2.03 6.77
CA ALA A 55 -15.29 -1.00 5.89
C ALA A 55 -13.86 -1.37 5.47
N PRO A 56 -13.55 -1.40 4.16
CA PRO A 56 -12.19 -1.63 3.69
C PRO A 56 -11.26 -0.49 4.12
N GLY A 57 -9.97 -0.78 4.24
CA GLY A 57 -8.97 0.26 4.44
C GLY A 57 -8.99 1.27 3.31
N ALA A 58 -8.57 2.50 3.60
CA ALA A 58 -8.54 3.58 2.64
C ALA A 58 -7.21 4.34 2.69
N LEU A 59 -6.84 4.88 1.55
CA LEU A 59 -5.67 5.73 1.38
C LEU A 59 -6.11 7.09 0.86
N THR A 60 -5.83 8.11 1.64
CA THR A 60 -5.88 9.51 1.19
C THR A 60 -4.60 9.79 0.42
N TYR A 61 -4.69 10.39 -0.76
CA TYR A 61 -3.52 10.72 -1.57
C TYR A 61 -3.73 12.01 -2.34
N ARG A 62 -2.61 12.62 -2.74
CA ARG A 62 -2.62 13.83 -3.57
C ARG A 62 -2.45 13.44 -5.04
N ASP A 63 -3.37 13.91 -5.87
CA ASP A 63 -3.39 13.76 -7.32
C ASP A 63 -3.32 15.17 -7.94
N GLY A 64 -2.10 15.63 -8.23
CA GLY A 64 -1.87 17.05 -8.56
C GLY A 64 -2.15 17.97 -7.37
N ASP A 65 -3.12 18.87 -7.50
CA ASP A 65 -3.57 19.77 -6.43
C ASP A 65 -4.79 19.21 -5.65
N GLU A 66 -5.36 18.08 -6.10
CA GLU A 66 -6.55 17.50 -5.48
C GLU A 66 -6.18 16.44 -4.44
N ILE A 67 -6.91 16.41 -3.32
CA ILE A 67 -6.86 15.31 -2.35
C ILE A 67 -7.98 14.33 -2.68
N ARG A 68 -7.62 13.07 -2.87
CA ARG A 68 -8.53 11.98 -3.22
C ARG A 68 -8.42 10.86 -2.21
N VAL A 69 -9.46 10.04 -2.12
CA VAL A 69 -9.49 8.86 -1.26
C VAL A 69 -9.73 7.64 -2.13
N ALA A 70 -8.93 6.60 -1.93
CA ALA A 70 -9.09 5.31 -2.60
C ALA A 70 -9.27 4.21 -1.56
N SER A 71 -10.31 3.38 -1.75
CA SER A 71 -10.46 2.14 -1.00
C SER A 71 -9.38 1.16 -1.45
N LEU A 72 -8.77 0.48 -0.49
CA LEU A 72 -7.72 -0.50 -0.72
C LEU A 72 -8.32 -1.89 -0.79
N SER A 73 -7.74 -2.72 -1.65
CA SER A 73 -7.94 -4.16 -1.55
C SER A 73 -7.21 -4.74 -0.33
N PRO A 74 -7.63 -5.91 0.18
CA PRO A 74 -7.00 -6.54 1.35
C PRO A 74 -5.48 -6.73 1.20
N GLU A 75 -5.02 -7.10 0.01
CA GLU A 75 -3.60 -7.31 -0.27
C GLU A 75 -2.80 -5.99 -0.26
N SER A 76 -3.34 -4.93 -0.88
CA SER A 76 -2.73 -3.60 -0.87
C SER A 76 -2.70 -3.02 0.54
N GLU A 77 -3.74 -3.27 1.34
CA GLU A 77 -3.80 -2.88 2.75
C GLU A 77 -2.75 -3.60 3.61
N LEU A 78 -2.58 -4.91 3.42
CA LEU A 78 -1.56 -5.70 4.13
C LEU A 78 -0.15 -5.18 3.81
N LEU A 79 0.15 -4.93 2.54
CA LEU A 79 1.45 -4.39 2.11
C LEU A 79 1.66 -2.98 2.65
N LEU A 80 0.65 -2.12 2.62
CA LEU A 80 0.74 -0.74 3.10
C LEU A 80 1.00 -0.69 4.60
N SER A 81 0.26 -1.49 5.38
CA SER A 81 0.45 -1.61 6.83
C SER A 81 1.89 -2.04 7.15
N ALA A 82 2.35 -3.14 6.54
CA ALA A 82 3.70 -3.65 6.76
C ALA A 82 4.78 -2.65 6.30
N TYR A 83 4.57 -1.93 5.19
CA TYR A 83 5.47 -0.90 4.71
C TYR A 83 5.61 0.25 5.72
N LEU A 84 4.49 0.76 6.26
CA LEU A 84 4.49 1.83 7.27
C LEU A 84 5.14 1.39 8.58
N GLU A 85 4.90 0.14 9.01
CA GLU A 85 5.57 -0.43 10.18
C GLU A 85 7.08 -0.51 9.96
N ARG A 86 7.56 -1.06 8.84
CA ARG A 86 9.01 -1.14 8.53
C ARG A 86 9.64 0.25 8.41
N ARG A 87 8.95 1.23 7.83
CA ARG A 87 9.44 2.60 7.71
C ARG A 87 9.57 3.30 9.06
N ALA A 88 8.69 3.02 10.01
CA ALA A 88 8.79 3.55 11.38
C ALA A 88 9.97 2.98 12.19
N HIS A 89 10.52 1.82 11.78
CA HIS A 89 11.62 1.15 12.47
C HIS A 89 12.98 1.33 11.80
N LYS A 90 13.07 2.07 10.67
CA LYS A 90 14.36 2.46 10.11
C LYS A 90 14.89 3.66 10.89
N PRO A 91 16.01 3.55 11.63
CA PRO A 91 16.69 4.73 12.17
C PRO A 91 17.18 5.58 10.99
N GLU A 92 16.97 6.90 11.10
CA GLU A 92 17.43 7.91 10.15
C GLU A 92 18.96 7.91 9.99
#